data_AF-D1BJY1-F1
#
_entry.id   AF-D1BJY1-F1
#
_cell.length_a   1.000
_cell.length_b   1.000
_cell.length_c   1.000
_cell.angle_alpha   90.00
_cell.angle_beta   90.00
_cell.angle_gamma   90.00
#
_symmetry.space_group_name_H-M   'P 1'
#
loop_
_entity.id
_entity.type
_entity.pdbx_description
1 polymer ?
#
loop_
_entity_poly.entity_id
_entity_poly.type
_entity_poly.pdbx_seq_one_letter_code
_entity_poly.pdbx_strand_id
1 'polypeptide(L)'
;MTPNDSTPTRALQQDARAWSTFTGTKYTAALRQMRAPLAQGLLGPRVSARRLIAALSDHELVGSDGGGPVLGENGVRSDSPWRFDGKTDYIQLALIVDMLRMFTPVSGTSTPEVGSYSLKHTAEWFLSPHCSYVSNGRLIWAAAALGLPITDPDRDGPNLLIGVSEREHDYVRRMVGTGQTQPQTDYYRPAGYEHLRAGLAQAAAGELITENWVRQEPVIESAPFHDWLVQQVGRNDVVGDLAGDYSAGVRDSDHRVARTAGELLVIFHEVSHSPEAYDAVVTSIAEWMRTEPSPAPIRTERISGDAHDHGGWGAGSGTVERYEFICPCGDGTIVEEHDNIPGFREHDVRILCDQCGVEWRFAEGRSVRDWALVPVAARLAA
;
A
#
# COMPACT_ATOMS: atom_id res chain seq x y z
N MET A 1 -35.07 -24.83 -8.55
CA MET A 1 -35.43 -24.96 -7.12
C MET A 1 -34.27 -24.40 -6.32
N THR A 2 -34.40 -23.14 -5.90
CA THR A 2 -33.43 -22.47 -5.02
C THR A 2 -33.58 -23.04 -3.60
N PRO A 3 -32.49 -23.41 -2.90
CA PRO A 3 -32.57 -23.79 -1.50
C PRO A 3 -33.03 -22.58 -0.69
N ASN A 4 -34.10 -22.76 0.07
CA ASN A 4 -34.66 -21.75 0.95
C ASN A 4 -33.80 -21.72 2.23
N ASP A 5 -32.75 -20.90 2.24
CA ASP A 5 -31.68 -20.87 3.26
C ASP A 5 -32.10 -20.08 4.52
N SER A 6 -33.32 -20.33 5.02
CA SER A 6 -33.94 -19.52 6.09
C SER A 6 -33.54 -19.95 7.51
N THR A 7 -32.84 -21.09 7.65
CA THR A 7 -32.47 -21.63 8.96
C THR A 7 -31.06 -21.15 9.35
N PRO A 8 -30.92 -20.35 10.42
CA PRO A 8 -29.62 -19.88 10.85
C PRO A 8 -28.75 -21.07 11.27
N THR A 9 -27.49 -21.10 10.80
CA THR A 9 -26.54 -22.15 11.17
C THR A 9 -26.42 -22.27 12.69
N ARG A 10 -26.14 -23.48 13.19
CA ARG A 10 -26.02 -23.73 14.63
C ARG A 10 -25.00 -22.79 15.31
N ALA A 11 -23.91 -22.48 14.62
CA ALA A 11 -22.89 -21.53 15.08
C ALA A 11 -23.44 -20.10 15.25
N LEU A 12 -24.23 -19.61 14.29
CA LEU A 12 -24.87 -18.29 14.36
C LEU A 12 -25.84 -18.20 15.56
N GLN A 13 -26.64 -19.25 15.79
CA GLN A 13 -27.56 -19.29 16.92
C GLN A 13 -26.83 -19.29 18.27
N GLN A 14 -25.73 -20.02 18.38
CA GLN A 14 -24.90 -20.05 19.59
C GLN A 14 -24.30 -18.68 19.89
N ASP A 15 -23.76 -18.02 18.86
CA ASP A 15 -23.22 -16.67 19.01
C ASP A 15 -24.32 -15.68 19.40
N ALA A 16 -25.51 -15.74 18.77
CA ALA A 16 -26.62 -14.85 19.10
C ALA A 16 -27.11 -15.03 20.55
N ARG A 17 -27.10 -16.26 21.08
CA ARG A 17 -27.38 -16.53 22.50
C ARG A 17 -26.31 -15.93 23.41
N ALA A 18 -25.04 -16.18 23.12
CA ALA A 18 -23.94 -15.64 23.92
C ALA A 18 -23.96 -14.11 23.96
N TRP A 19 -24.17 -13.47 22.82
CA TRP A 19 -24.26 -12.01 22.72
C TRP A 19 -25.47 -11.43 23.44
N SER A 20 -26.63 -12.08 23.32
CA SER A 20 -27.85 -11.72 24.04
C SER A 20 -27.65 -11.77 25.55
N THR A 21 -27.01 -12.84 26.06
CA THR A 21 -26.67 -12.97 27.49
C THR A 21 -25.67 -11.90 27.93
N PHE A 22 -24.61 -11.69 27.16
CA PHE A 22 -23.53 -10.75 27.51
C PHE A 22 -24.00 -9.28 27.53
N THR A 23 -24.79 -8.87 26.54
CA THR A 23 -25.25 -7.47 26.39
C THR A 23 -26.59 -7.19 27.10
N GLY A 24 -27.28 -8.22 27.60
CA GLY A 24 -28.64 -8.11 28.12
C GLY A 24 -29.72 -7.84 27.05
N THR A 25 -29.37 -7.92 25.77
CA THR A 25 -30.29 -7.64 24.66
C THR A 25 -31.16 -8.86 24.34
N LYS A 26 -32.31 -8.66 23.67
CA LYS A 26 -33.17 -9.79 23.25
C LYS A 26 -32.45 -10.66 22.20
N TYR A 27 -32.59 -11.99 22.31
CA TYR A 27 -32.03 -12.95 21.34
C TYR A 27 -32.37 -12.62 19.88
N THR A 28 -33.61 -12.20 19.60
CA THR A 28 -34.03 -11.82 18.24
C THR A 28 -33.34 -10.56 17.73
N ALA A 29 -33.00 -9.62 18.62
CA ALA A 29 -32.23 -8.42 18.28
C ALA A 29 -30.76 -8.79 18.01
N ALA A 30 -30.15 -9.62 18.86
CA ALA A 30 -28.80 -10.15 18.65
C ALA A 30 -28.70 -10.93 17.33
N LEU A 31 -29.64 -11.83 17.05
CA LEU A 31 -29.69 -12.60 15.81
C LEU A 31 -29.85 -11.69 14.58
N ARG A 32 -30.62 -10.60 14.68
CA ARG A 32 -30.76 -9.62 13.61
C ARG A 32 -29.45 -8.89 13.32
N GLN A 33 -28.72 -8.48 14.36
CA GLN A 33 -27.40 -7.86 14.18
C GLN A 33 -26.42 -8.82 13.49
N MET A 34 -26.38 -10.08 13.92
CA MET A 34 -25.47 -11.08 13.34
C MET A 34 -25.85 -11.54 11.93
N ARG A 35 -27.05 -11.23 11.46
CA ARG A 35 -27.52 -11.47 10.08
C ARG A 35 -27.37 -10.26 9.18
N ALA A 36 -26.97 -9.11 9.73
CA ALA A 36 -26.78 -7.92 8.93
C ALA A 36 -25.67 -8.16 7.88
N PRO A 37 -25.83 -7.67 6.63
CA PRO A 37 -24.81 -7.84 5.59
C PRO A 37 -23.41 -7.37 6.03
N LEU A 38 -23.35 -6.20 6.66
CA LEU A 38 -22.12 -5.60 7.22
C LEU A 38 -21.49 -6.39 8.37
N ALA A 39 -22.16 -7.42 8.88
CA ALA A 39 -21.68 -8.27 9.96
C ALA A 39 -21.32 -9.69 9.49
N GLN A 40 -21.32 -9.97 8.18
CA GLN A 40 -21.01 -11.30 7.66
C GLN A 40 -19.51 -11.56 7.48
N GLY A 41 -18.66 -10.54 7.62
CA GLY A 41 -17.22 -10.63 7.42
C GLY A 41 -16.83 -10.37 5.97
N LEU A 42 -16.43 -9.13 5.68
CA LEU A 42 -16.04 -8.68 4.34
C LEU A 42 -14.61 -9.07 3.99
N LEU A 43 -13.70 -9.09 4.98
CA LEU A 43 -12.30 -9.47 4.80
C LEU A 43 -11.98 -10.80 5.50
N GLY A 44 -12.94 -11.72 5.51
CA GLY A 44 -12.80 -13.06 6.06
C GLY A 44 -14.04 -13.51 6.82
N PRO A 45 -14.01 -14.67 7.50
CA PRO A 45 -15.20 -15.20 8.17
C PRO A 45 -15.75 -14.23 9.21
N ARG A 46 -17.08 -14.17 9.36
CA ARG A 46 -17.75 -13.45 10.45
C ARG A 46 -17.06 -13.70 11.79
N VAL A 47 -16.73 -12.63 12.52
CA VAL A 47 -16.14 -12.73 13.85
C VAL A 47 -17.10 -13.41 14.83
N SER A 48 -16.65 -14.42 15.58
CA SER A 48 -17.54 -15.06 16.57
C SER A 48 -17.80 -14.12 17.74
N ALA A 49 -19.08 -13.99 18.15
CA ALA A 49 -19.44 -13.24 19.35
C ALA A 49 -18.81 -13.85 20.61
N ARG A 50 -18.69 -15.19 20.67
CA ARG A 50 -18.02 -15.88 21.77
C ARG A 50 -16.52 -15.55 21.81
N ARG A 51 -15.88 -15.40 20.66
CA ARG A 51 -14.46 -14.98 20.57
C ARG A 51 -14.28 -13.53 21.04
N LEU A 52 -15.17 -12.63 20.66
CA LEU A 52 -15.21 -11.27 21.20
C LEU A 52 -15.34 -11.31 22.73
N ILE A 53 -16.34 -12.01 23.26
CA ILE A 53 -16.57 -12.09 24.72
C ILE A 53 -15.38 -12.70 25.45
N ALA A 54 -14.78 -13.77 24.92
CA ALA A 54 -13.59 -14.40 25.49
C ALA A 54 -12.41 -13.43 25.59
N ALA A 55 -12.20 -12.55 24.59
CA ALA A 55 -11.15 -11.54 24.67
C ALA A 55 -11.30 -10.59 25.86
N LEU A 56 -12.53 -10.26 26.28
CA LEU A 56 -12.77 -9.43 27.48
C LEU A 56 -12.67 -10.20 28.79
N SER A 57 -12.57 -11.53 28.74
CA SER A 57 -12.47 -12.38 29.92
C SER A 57 -11.02 -12.83 30.14
N ASP A 58 -10.37 -13.28 29.07
CA ASP A 58 -9.17 -14.13 29.14
C ASP A 58 -7.89 -13.43 28.64
N HIS A 59 -8.00 -12.24 28.01
CA HIS A 59 -6.82 -11.57 27.44
C HIS A 59 -6.00 -10.84 28.52
N GLU A 60 -4.70 -11.07 28.57
CA GLU A 60 -3.81 -10.59 29.66
C GLU A 60 -3.89 -9.07 29.94
N LEU A 61 -4.05 -8.25 28.90
CA LEU A 61 -4.13 -6.78 29.03
C LEU A 61 -5.54 -6.18 29.11
N VAL A 62 -6.56 -6.86 28.59
CA VAL A 62 -7.91 -6.28 28.43
C VAL A 62 -9.00 -7.08 29.14
N GLY A 63 -8.65 -8.28 29.58
CA GLY A 63 -9.50 -9.17 30.35
C GLY A 63 -9.61 -8.75 31.81
N SER A 64 -10.57 -9.33 32.51
CA SER A 64 -10.77 -9.13 33.94
C SER A 64 -10.50 -10.44 34.68
N ASP A 65 -9.26 -10.67 35.12
CA ASP A 65 -8.86 -11.85 35.93
C ASP A 65 -9.49 -11.78 37.35
N GLY A 66 -10.81 -11.89 37.44
CA GLY A 66 -11.55 -11.90 38.71
C GLY A 66 -11.72 -10.54 39.40
N GLY A 67 -11.31 -9.43 38.77
CA GLY A 67 -11.54 -8.05 39.20
C GLY A 67 -12.55 -7.28 38.33
N GLY A 68 -12.72 -5.97 38.57
CA GLY A 68 -13.55 -5.10 37.72
C GLY A 68 -13.03 -5.00 36.26
N PRO A 69 -13.85 -4.51 35.31
CA PRO A 69 -13.47 -4.47 33.91
C PRO A 69 -12.24 -3.58 33.68
N VAL A 70 -11.17 -4.18 33.13
CA VAL A 70 -9.95 -3.45 32.75
C VAL A 70 -10.19 -2.62 31.48
N LEU A 71 -11.10 -3.03 30.61
CA LEU A 71 -11.45 -2.33 29.37
C LEU A 71 -12.89 -1.80 29.40
N GLY A 72 -13.07 -0.53 29.04
CA GLY A 72 -14.37 0.12 28.84
C GLY A 72 -14.40 0.95 27.55
N GLU A 73 -15.45 1.75 27.33
CA GLU A 73 -15.63 2.49 26.06
C GLU A 73 -14.45 3.42 25.72
N ASN A 74 -13.80 4.02 26.73
CA ASN A 74 -12.69 4.95 26.50
C ASN A 74 -11.32 4.27 26.36
N GLY A 75 -11.24 2.94 26.52
CA GLY A 75 -9.99 2.18 26.49
C GLY A 75 -9.72 1.46 27.82
N VAL A 76 -8.45 1.14 28.07
CA VAL A 76 -8.05 0.44 29.30
C VAL A 76 -8.16 1.36 30.52
N ARG A 77 -8.30 0.76 31.71
CA ARG A 77 -8.46 1.47 32.99
C ARG A 77 -9.65 2.44 32.99
N SER A 78 -10.67 2.17 32.18
CA SER A 78 -11.79 3.07 32.04
C SER A 78 -12.81 2.87 33.16
N ASP A 79 -13.14 3.96 33.85
CA ASP A 79 -14.28 4.00 34.79
C ASP A 79 -15.64 3.97 34.08
N SER A 80 -15.64 4.05 32.74
CA SER A 80 -16.86 4.02 31.92
C SER A 80 -17.20 2.58 31.51
N PRO A 81 -18.25 1.96 32.08
CA PRO A 81 -18.65 0.63 31.67
C PRO A 81 -19.14 0.62 30.21
N TRP A 82 -19.14 -0.56 29.61
CA TRP A 82 -19.70 -0.78 28.28
C TRP A 82 -21.15 -0.32 28.18
N ARG A 83 -21.49 0.37 27.09
CA ARG A 83 -22.87 0.79 26.79
C ARG A 83 -23.32 0.19 25.48
N PHE A 84 -24.14 -0.86 25.58
CA PHE A 84 -24.73 -1.53 24.42
C PHE A 84 -26.07 -0.90 24.05
N ASP A 85 -26.22 -0.49 22.79
CA ASP A 85 -27.46 0.07 22.25
C ASP A 85 -28.49 -1.01 21.86
N GLY A 86 -28.04 -2.27 21.74
CA GLY A 86 -28.81 -3.43 21.34
C GLY A 86 -29.28 -3.44 19.89
N LYS A 87 -28.80 -2.50 19.08
CA LYS A 87 -29.20 -2.29 17.69
C LYS A 87 -28.05 -2.47 16.72
N THR A 88 -26.87 -1.94 17.04
CA THR A 88 -25.74 -1.86 16.12
C THR A 88 -24.41 -2.34 16.71
N ASP A 89 -24.33 -2.59 18.02
CA ASP A 89 -23.09 -2.92 18.72
C ASP A 89 -22.24 -4.02 18.04
N TYR A 90 -22.86 -5.14 17.69
CA TYR A 90 -22.16 -6.26 17.04
C TYR A 90 -21.76 -5.93 15.61
N ILE A 91 -22.60 -5.17 14.89
CA ILE A 91 -22.31 -4.74 13.51
C ILE A 91 -21.07 -3.84 13.50
N GLN A 92 -21.00 -2.90 14.44
CA GLN A 92 -19.85 -2.01 14.57
C GLN A 92 -18.57 -2.78 14.89
N LEU A 93 -18.61 -3.72 15.84
CA LEU A 93 -17.44 -4.57 16.14
C LEU A 93 -17.03 -5.43 14.95
N ALA A 94 -17.98 -6.00 14.21
CA ALA A 94 -17.67 -6.77 13.00
C ALA A 94 -16.98 -5.90 11.94
N LEU A 95 -17.46 -4.68 11.73
CA LEU A 95 -16.84 -3.73 10.80
C LEU A 95 -15.45 -3.28 11.23
N ILE A 96 -15.24 -3.04 12.52
CA ILE A 96 -13.91 -2.72 13.06
C ILE A 96 -12.98 -3.91 12.87
N VAL A 97 -13.45 -5.13 13.10
CA VAL A 97 -12.67 -6.35 12.84
C VAL A 97 -12.28 -6.48 11.37
N ASP A 98 -13.20 -6.24 10.44
CA ASP A 98 -12.87 -6.26 9.02
C ASP A 98 -11.91 -5.12 8.65
N MET A 99 -12.09 -3.92 9.20
CA MET A 99 -11.15 -2.82 9.01
C MET A 99 -9.75 -3.21 9.49
N LEU A 100 -9.60 -3.81 10.68
CA LEU A 100 -8.31 -4.28 11.18
C LEU A 100 -7.70 -5.39 10.33
N ARG A 101 -8.52 -6.26 9.71
CA ARG A 101 -8.07 -7.31 8.79
C ARG A 101 -7.51 -6.81 7.47
N MET A 102 -7.72 -5.53 7.13
CA MET A 102 -7.06 -4.97 5.94
C MET A 102 -5.54 -4.94 6.10
N PHE A 103 -5.09 -4.69 7.32
CA PHE A 103 -3.69 -4.47 7.63
C PHE A 103 -2.90 -5.77 7.73
N THR A 104 -1.63 -5.68 7.40
CA THR A 104 -0.59 -6.67 7.69
C THR A 104 -0.27 -6.61 9.19
N PRO A 105 -0.50 -7.70 9.95
CA PRO A 105 -0.10 -7.76 11.35
C PRO A 105 1.41 -7.65 11.48
N VAL A 106 1.85 -6.95 12.52
CA VAL A 106 3.27 -6.92 12.89
C VAL A 106 3.68 -8.31 13.38
N SER A 107 4.83 -8.81 12.95
CA SER A 107 5.39 -10.09 13.41
C SER A 107 5.56 -10.10 14.93
N GLY A 108 5.35 -11.25 15.57
CA GLY A 108 5.35 -11.37 17.04
C GLY A 108 6.66 -11.00 17.76
N THR A 109 7.74 -10.73 17.03
CA THR A 109 9.03 -10.25 17.58
C THR A 109 9.17 -8.73 17.54
N SER A 110 8.32 -8.02 16.81
CA SER A 110 8.37 -6.58 16.62
C SER A 110 7.38 -5.89 17.54
N THR A 111 7.80 -4.78 18.16
CA THR A 111 6.95 -4.00 19.06
C THR A 111 5.87 -3.29 18.24
N PRO A 112 4.58 -3.35 18.65
CA PRO A 112 3.54 -2.51 18.06
C PRO A 112 3.88 -1.03 18.16
N GLU A 113 3.59 -0.26 17.11
CA GLU A 113 3.87 1.19 17.04
C GLU A 113 2.60 2.03 16.86
N VAL A 114 1.52 1.44 16.35
CA VAL A 114 0.28 2.18 16.03
C VAL A 114 -0.62 2.32 17.26
N GLY A 115 -0.79 3.55 17.73
CA GLY A 115 -1.67 3.84 18.87
C GLY A 115 -3.16 3.64 18.57
N SER A 116 -3.88 3.00 19.49
CA SER A 116 -5.31 2.70 19.39
C SER A 116 -6.16 3.97 19.18
N TYR A 117 -5.78 5.09 19.79
CA TYR A 117 -6.48 6.37 19.60
C TYR A 117 -6.41 6.87 18.16
N SER A 118 -5.23 6.77 17.52
CA SER A 118 -5.06 7.18 16.13
C SER A 118 -5.82 6.24 15.19
N LEU A 119 -5.69 4.93 15.42
CA LEU A 119 -6.35 3.91 14.61
C LEU A 119 -7.89 3.96 14.73
N LYS A 120 -8.42 4.37 15.90
CA LYS A 120 -9.85 4.66 16.11
C LYS A 120 -10.35 5.75 15.16
N HIS A 121 -9.64 6.88 15.04
CA HIS A 121 -10.03 7.95 14.13
C HIS A 121 -9.94 7.54 12.66
N THR A 122 -8.92 6.76 12.30
CA THR A 122 -8.84 6.15 10.97
C THR A 122 -10.07 5.25 10.69
N ALA A 123 -10.50 4.46 11.67
CA ALA A 123 -11.70 3.63 11.54
C ALA A 123 -12.98 4.46 11.39
N GLU A 124 -13.13 5.55 12.15
CA GLU A 124 -14.27 6.49 12.04
C GLU A 124 -14.38 7.09 10.64
N TRP A 125 -13.26 7.53 10.07
CA TRP A 125 -13.24 8.11 8.72
C TRP A 125 -13.47 7.05 7.64
N PHE A 126 -12.79 5.91 7.74
CA PHE A 126 -12.87 4.85 6.73
C PHE A 126 -14.25 4.18 6.69
N LEU A 127 -14.86 3.91 7.86
CA LEU A 127 -16.13 3.20 7.95
C LEU A 127 -17.36 4.12 7.81
N SER A 128 -17.18 5.43 7.71
CA SER A 128 -18.27 6.37 7.48
C SER A 128 -18.91 6.14 6.09
N PRO A 129 -20.26 6.17 5.96
CA PRO A 129 -21.25 6.51 6.98
C PRO A 129 -21.75 5.31 7.82
N HIS A 130 -21.28 4.09 7.54
CA HIS A 130 -21.76 2.85 8.18
C HIS A 130 -21.42 2.75 9.67
N CYS A 131 -20.28 3.32 10.08
CA CYS A 131 -19.87 3.46 11.48
C CYS A 131 -19.10 4.78 11.65
N SER A 132 -19.83 5.86 11.94
CA SER A 132 -19.26 7.22 12.05
C SER A 132 -18.60 7.52 13.40
N TYR A 133 -18.79 6.66 14.39
CA TYR A 133 -18.15 6.76 15.70
C TYR A 133 -17.66 5.38 16.15
N VAL A 134 -16.39 5.30 16.51
CA VAL A 134 -15.74 4.10 17.03
C VAL A 134 -15.18 4.47 18.39
N SER A 135 -15.56 3.79 19.46
CA SER A 135 -14.93 4.04 20.75
C SER A 135 -13.53 3.41 20.80
N ASN A 136 -12.62 3.98 21.58
CA ASN A 136 -11.25 3.48 21.70
C ASN A 136 -11.27 2.04 22.27
N GLY A 137 -12.17 1.79 23.22
CA GLY A 137 -12.44 0.47 23.75
C GLY A 137 -12.86 -0.54 22.68
N ARG A 138 -13.80 -0.20 21.79
CA ARG A 138 -14.28 -1.13 20.74
C ARG A 138 -13.16 -1.51 19.77
N LEU A 139 -12.29 -0.56 19.45
CA LEU A 139 -11.11 -0.82 18.62
C LEU A 139 -10.15 -1.80 19.32
N ILE A 140 -9.78 -1.52 20.57
CA ILE A 140 -8.90 -2.39 21.37
C ILE A 140 -9.52 -3.79 21.51
N TRP A 141 -10.82 -3.87 21.79
CA TRP A 141 -11.55 -5.13 21.92
C TRP A 141 -11.52 -5.95 20.62
N ALA A 142 -11.79 -5.31 19.48
CA ALA A 142 -11.72 -5.96 18.18
C ALA A 142 -10.30 -6.48 17.86
N ALA A 143 -9.27 -5.68 18.17
CA ALA A 143 -7.87 -6.07 17.98
C ALA A 143 -7.48 -7.28 18.85
N ALA A 144 -7.85 -7.26 20.13
CA ALA A 144 -7.60 -8.36 21.06
C ALA A 144 -8.32 -9.64 20.61
N ALA A 145 -9.58 -9.51 20.17
CA ALA A 145 -10.33 -10.62 19.62
C ALA A 145 -9.71 -11.17 18.33
N LEU A 146 -9.11 -10.34 17.49
CA LEU A 146 -8.36 -10.80 16.32
C LEU A 146 -7.04 -11.52 16.68
N GLY A 147 -6.53 -11.31 17.88
CA GLY A 147 -5.23 -11.82 18.30
C GLY A 147 -4.07 -11.01 17.71
N LEU A 148 -4.30 -9.73 17.42
CA LEU A 148 -3.21 -8.82 17.06
C LEU A 148 -2.30 -8.62 18.28
N PRO A 149 -0.98 -8.46 18.10
CA PRO A 149 -0.10 -8.05 19.20
C PRO A 149 -0.59 -6.73 19.80
N ILE A 150 -0.64 -6.64 21.13
CA ILE A 150 -1.05 -5.43 21.84
C ILE A 150 -0.06 -5.17 22.96
N THR A 151 0.38 -3.92 23.10
CA THR A 151 1.28 -3.49 24.17
C THR A 151 0.75 -2.24 24.87
N ASP A 152 1.09 -2.10 26.15
CA ASP A 152 0.78 -0.91 26.95
C ASP A 152 2.08 -0.11 27.15
N PRO A 153 2.32 0.93 26.34
CA PRO A 153 3.59 1.66 26.35
C PRO A 153 3.73 2.54 27.60
N ASP A 154 2.62 3.14 28.04
CA ASP A 154 2.64 4.24 29.00
C ASP A 154 2.26 3.79 30.41
N ARG A 155 1.54 2.67 30.57
CA ARG A 155 0.97 2.15 31.83
C ARG A 155 0.08 3.12 32.64
N ASP A 156 -0.06 4.35 32.19
CA ASP A 156 -0.80 5.43 32.84
C ASP A 156 -1.94 5.99 31.96
N GLY A 157 -2.00 5.58 30.68
CA GLY A 157 -3.01 6.02 29.71
C GLY A 157 -4.11 4.98 29.42
N PRO A 158 -5.21 5.40 28.76
CA PRO A 158 -6.27 4.50 28.30
C PRO A 158 -5.96 3.84 26.94
N ASN A 159 -4.87 4.24 26.29
CA ASN A 159 -4.50 3.84 24.94
C ASN A 159 -3.52 2.67 24.98
N LEU A 160 -3.59 1.82 23.96
CA LEU A 160 -2.64 0.73 23.73
C LEU A 160 -2.01 0.87 22.35
N LEU A 161 -0.87 0.24 22.12
CA LEU A 161 -0.32 0.07 20.77
C LEU A 161 -0.84 -1.23 20.18
N ILE A 162 -1.26 -1.19 18.92
CA ILE A 162 -1.87 -2.29 18.18
C ILE A 162 -0.93 -2.73 17.06
N GLY A 163 -0.68 -4.03 16.98
CA GLY A 163 0.29 -4.64 16.06
C GLY A 163 -0.20 -4.73 14.62
N VAL A 164 -0.34 -3.58 13.96
CA VAL A 164 -0.57 -3.42 12.52
C VAL A 164 0.57 -2.61 11.89
N SER A 165 0.82 -2.79 10.60
CA SER A 165 1.84 -2.02 9.87
C SER A 165 1.59 -0.51 10.00
N GLU A 166 2.55 0.22 10.57
CA GLU A 166 2.48 1.69 10.71
C GLU A 166 2.35 2.36 9.33
N ARG A 167 3.10 1.86 8.34
CA ARG A 167 3.10 2.43 6.99
C ARG A 167 1.75 2.25 6.29
N GLU A 168 1.12 1.09 6.46
CA GLU A 168 -0.23 0.88 5.92
C GLU A 168 -1.27 1.71 6.67
N HIS A 169 -1.13 1.87 7.99
CA HIS A 169 -2.01 2.73 8.78
C HIS A 169 -1.90 4.19 8.32
N ASP A 170 -0.69 4.72 8.12
CA ASP A 170 -0.49 6.08 7.63
C ASP A 170 -1.08 6.27 6.22
N TYR A 171 -0.86 5.32 5.32
CA TYR A 171 -1.47 5.33 3.99
C TYR A 171 -2.99 5.48 4.08
N VAL A 172 -3.67 4.62 4.85
CA VAL A 172 -5.13 4.66 4.99
C VAL A 172 -5.57 5.98 5.62
N ARG A 173 -4.89 6.41 6.68
CA ARG A 173 -5.17 7.66 7.38
C ARG A 173 -5.11 8.87 6.44
N ARG A 174 -4.13 8.95 5.54
CA ARG A 174 -4.00 10.03 4.55
C ARG A 174 -5.01 9.92 3.41
N MET A 175 -5.40 8.70 3.02
CA MET A 175 -6.44 8.48 2.00
C MET A 175 -7.84 8.92 2.47
N VAL A 176 -8.19 8.71 3.74
CA VAL A 176 -9.54 9.01 4.27
C VAL A 176 -9.59 10.27 5.15
N GLY A 177 -8.44 10.76 5.63
CA GLY A 177 -8.35 11.91 6.51
C GLY A 177 -8.56 13.23 5.77
N THR A 178 -9.33 14.13 6.37
CA THR A 178 -9.56 15.46 5.81
C THR A 178 -8.30 16.34 5.91
N GLY A 179 -7.92 17.01 4.82
CA GLY A 179 -6.81 17.97 4.80
C GLY A 179 -5.41 17.34 4.83
N GLN A 180 -5.31 16.03 4.61
CA GLN A 180 -4.05 15.32 4.43
C GLN A 180 -3.64 15.32 2.96
N THR A 181 -2.34 15.37 2.69
CA THR A 181 -1.80 15.11 1.33
C THR A 181 -2.05 13.64 1.00
N GLN A 182 -2.84 13.36 -0.04
CA GLN A 182 -3.11 11.98 -0.43
C GLN A 182 -1.84 11.30 -0.97
N PRO A 183 -1.59 10.04 -0.61
CA PRO A 183 -0.56 9.22 -1.24
C PRO A 183 -0.73 9.21 -2.76
N GLN A 184 0.37 9.31 -3.50
CA GLN A 184 0.32 9.26 -4.97
C GLN A 184 0.45 7.83 -5.51
N THR A 185 0.95 6.91 -4.69
CA THR A 185 1.17 5.52 -5.06
C THR A 185 0.49 4.57 -4.09
N ASP A 186 0.34 3.31 -4.46
CA ASP A 186 -0.34 2.28 -3.66
C ASP A 186 0.63 1.36 -2.90
N TYR A 187 1.90 1.75 -2.77
CA TYR A 187 2.96 0.88 -2.24
C TYR A 187 2.67 0.36 -0.82
N TYR A 188 2.16 1.21 0.06
CA TYR A 188 1.70 0.81 1.40
C TYR A 188 0.18 0.69 1.52
N ARG A 189 -0.53 0.52 0.39
CA ARG A 189 -1.96 0.23 0.45
C ARG A 189 -2.17 -1.15 1.07
N PRO A 190 -2.90 -1.28 2.20
CA PRO A 190 -3.18 -2.58 2.76
C PRO A 190 -3.98 -3.47 1.79
N ALA A 191 -3.67 -4.76 1.74
CA ALA A 191 -4.24 -5.69 0.76
C ALA A 191 -5.78 -5.77 0.79
N GLY A 192 -6.39 -5.52 1.95
CA GLY A 192 -7.85 -5.51 2.10
C GLY A 192 -8.53 -4.18 1.75
N TYR A 193 -7.78 -3.11 1.48
CA TYR A 193 -8.29 -1.75 1.36
C TYR A 193 -9.37 -1.62 0.28
N GLU A 194 -9.05 -2.01 -0.95
CA GLU A 194 -9.97 -1.88 -2.09
C GLU A 194 -11.21 -2.77 -1.93
N HIS A 195 -11.00 -4.00 -1.47
CA HIS A 195 -12.08 -4.95 -1.30
C HIS A 195 -13.07 -4.50 -0.22
N LEU A 196 -12.57 -4.02 0.93
CA LEU A 196 -13.44 -3.51 1.99
C LEU A 196 -14.17 -2.24 1.54
N ARG A 197 -13.48 -1.32 0.85
CA ARG A 197 -14.09 -0.10 0.30
C ARG A 197 -15.23 -0.44 -0.68
N ALA A 198 -15.00 -1.38 -1.58
CA ALA A 198 -16.01 -1.86 -2.53
C ALA A 198 -17.18 -2.55 -1.80
N GLY A 199 -16.91 -3.42 -0.83
CA GLY A 199 -17.94 -4.11 -0.05
C GLY A 199 -18.82 -3.15 0.76
N LEU A 200 -18.24 -2.09 1.33
CA LEU A 200 -19.00 -1.03 2.01
C LEU A 200 -19.90 -0.26 1.04
N ALA A 201 -19.39 0.09 -0.14
CA ALA A 201 -20.18 0.76 -1.18
C ALA A 201 -21.36 -0.11 -1.67
N GLN A 202 -21.12 -1.41 -1.90
CA GLN A 202 -22.17 -2.38 -2.24
C GLN A 202 -23.23 -2.49 -1.13
N ALA A 203 -22.80 -2.57 0.13
CA ALA A 203 -23.72 -2.58 1.27
C ALA A 203 -24.57 -1.31 1.35
N ALA A 204 -23.99 -0.14 1.06
CA ALA A 204 -24.71 1.13 1.00
C ALA A 204 -25.78 1.14 -0.10
N ALA A 205 -25.48 0.51 -1.24
CA ALA A 205 -26.41 0.33 -2.35
C ALA A 205 -27.48 -0.76 -2.12
N GLY A 206 -27.38 -1.52 -1.03
CA GLY A 206 -28.26 -2.65 -0.74
C GLY A 206 -27.98 -3.89 -1.58
N GLU A 207 -26.80 -3.96 -2.19
CA GLU A 207 -26.37 -5.07 -3.04
C GLU A 207 -25.91 -6.28 -2.20
N LEU A 208 -25.99 -7.47 -2.80
CA LEU A 208 -25.49 -8.69 -2.20
C LEU A 208 -23.97 -8.79 -2.38
N ILE A 209 -23.25 -8.87 -1.27
CA ILE A 209 -21.80 -9.08 -1.24
C ILE A 209 -21.57 -10.58 -1.37
N THR A 210 -21.08 -11.02 -2.53
CA THR A 210 -20.94 -12.45 -2.86
C THR A 210 -19.49 -12.88 -3.08
N GLU A 211 -18.56 -11.92 -3.19
CA GLU A 211 -17.14 -12.20 -3.38
C GLU A 211 -16.50 -12.57 -2.04
N ASN A 212 -15.79 -13.69 -2.02
CA ASN A 212 -14.98 -14.07 -0.88
C ASN A 212 -13.60 -13.42 -1.03
N TRP A 213 -13.23 -12.55 -0.09
CA TRP A 213 -11.88 -12.03 -0.04
C TRP A 213 -10.88 -13.12 0.35
N VAL A 214 -9.82 -13.23 -0.44
CA VAL A 214 -8.63 -14.01 -0.12
C VAL A 214 -7.48 -13.03 -0.06
N ARG A 215 -6.82 -12.97 1.09
CA ARG A 215 -5.61 -12.16 1.25
C ARG A 215 -4.55 -12.70 0.28
N GLN A 216 -4.11 -11.86 -0.65
CA GLN A 216 -2.96 -12.19 -1.49
C GLN A 216 -1.70 -12.15 -0.63
N GLU A 217 -0.85 -13.16 -0.74
CA GLU A 217 0.48 -13.10 -0.13
C GLU A 217 1.26 -11.97 -0.80
N PRO A 218 1.91 -11.08 -0.03
CA PRO A 218 2.73 -10.04 -0.61
C PRO A 218 3.86 -10.68 -1.41
N VAL A 219 3.95 -10.35 -2.69
CA VAL A 219 5.09 -10.74 -3.52
C VAL A 219 6.27 -9.86 -3.08
N ILE A 220 7.22 -10.44 -2.36
CA ILE A 220 8.49 -9.76 -2.07
C ILE A 220 9.32 -9.80 -3.35
N GLU A 221 9.12 -8.81 -4.20
CA GLU A 221 9.97 -8.60 -5.37
C GLU A 221 11.30 -8.00 -4.93
N SER A 222 12.41 -8.52 -5.48
CA SER A 222 13.73 -7.97 -5.22
C SER A 222 13.83 -6.57 -5.83
N ALA A 223 14.29 -5.60 -5.02
CA ALA A 223 14.52 -4.21 -5.44
C ALA A 223 15.95 -3.79 -5.07
N PRO A 224 16.98 -4.38 -5.70
CA PRO A 224 18.38 -4.22 -5.27
C PRO A 224 18.86 -2.76 -5.38
N PHE A 225 18.36 -2.01 -6.37
CA PHE A 225 18.66 -0.59 -6.49
C PHE A 225 18.07 0.22 -5.32
N HIS A 226 16.81 -0.05 -4.95
CA HIS A 226 16.18 0.57 -3.79
C HIS A 226 16.94 0.27 -2.51
N ASP A 227 17.27 -1.01 -2.28
CA ASP A 227 17.98 -1.46 -1.09
C ASP A 227 19.35 -0.77 -0.99
N TRP A 228 20.07 -0.64 -2.10
CA TRP A 228 21.33 0.08 -2.15
C TRP A 228 21.17 1.59 -1.90
N LEU A 229 20.17 2.23 -2.50
CA LEU A 229 19.93 3.67 -2.35
C LEU A 229 19.57 4.01 -0.91
N VAL A 230 18.71 3.21 -0.26
CA VAL A 230 18.34 3.39 1.16
C VAL A 230 19.55 3.24 2.08
N GLN A 231 20.53 2.38 1.74
CA GLN A 231 21.76 2.26 2.51
C GLN A 231 22.65 3.52 2.46
N GLN A 232 22.41 4.43 1.51
CA GLN A 232 23.17 5.68 1.40
C GLN A 232 22.63 6.80 2.32
N VAL A 233 21.47 6.60 2.96
CA VAL A 233 20.86 7.57 3.88
C VAL A 233 21.84 7.96 4.99
N GLY A 234 22.02 9.26 5.20
CA GLY A 234 22.89 9.81 6.25
C GLY A 234 24.33 10.09 5.83
N ARG A 235 24.71 9.81 4.57
CA ARG A 235 25.95 10.35 3.99
C ARG A 235 25.85 11.87 3.86
N ASN A 236 26.98 12.55 4.06
CA ASN A 236 27.08 14.00 3.93
C ASN A 236 27.57 14.40 2.53
N ASP A 237 26.85 13.95 1.51
CA ASP A 237 27.07 14.23 0.09
C ASP A 237 25.74 14.20 -0.67
N VAL A 238 25.75 14.58 -1.95
CA VAL A 238 24.54 14.67 -2.78
C VAL A 238 23.78 13.34 -2.92
N VAL A 239 24.49 12.21 -2.81
CA VAL A 239 23.88 10.87 -2.87
C VAL A 239 23.14 10.58 -1.56
N GLY A 240 23.74 10.93 -0.42
CA GLY A 240 23.10 10.83 0.89
C GLY A 240 21.87 11.71 1.03
N ASP A 241 21.94 12.94 0.53
CA ASP A 241 20.81 13.87 0.52
C ASP A 241 19.65 13.32 -0.33
N LEU A 242 19.92 12.93 -1.58
CA LEU A 242 18.92 12.30 -2.46
C LEU A 242 18.34 11.02 -1.83
N ALA A 243 19.18 10.17 -1.25
CA ALA A 243 18.74 8.93 -0.61
C ALA A 243 17.81 9.21 0.57
N GLY A 244 18.10 10.26 1.35
CA GLY A 244 17.24 10.72 2.44
C GLY A 244 15.86 11.14 1.95
N ASP A 245 15.82 12.01 0.94
CA ASP A 245 14.57 12.52 0.35
C ASP A 245 13.78 11.39 -0.32
N TYR A 246 14.44 10.55 -1.12
CA TYR A 246 13.84 9.37 -1.75
C TYR A 246 13.30 8.40 -0.69
N SER A 247 14.07 8.10 0.37
CA SER A 247 13.62 7.18 1.41
C SER A 247 12.43 7.74 2.19
N ALA A 248 12.39 9.06 2.42
CA ALA A 248 11.25 9.73 3.03
C ALA A 248 10.02 9.65 2.11
N GLY A 249 10.17 9.97 0.83
CA GLY A 249 9.08 9.91 -0.14
C GLY A 249 8.52 8.49 -0.35
N VAL A 250 9.38 7.46 -0.38
CA VAL A 250 8.92 6.06 -0.35
C VAL A 250 8.15 5.78 0.93
N ARG A 251 8.72 6.10 2.10
CA ARG A 251 8.11 5.85 3.42
C ARG A 251 6.72 6.49 3.52
N ASP A 252 6.59 7.68 2.96
CA ASP A 252 5.39 8.49 3.05
C ASP A 252 4.44 8.20 1.85
N SER A 253 4.74 7.22 0.98
CA SER A 253 3.97 6.88 -0.23
C SER A 253 3.77 8.04 -1.22
N ASP A 254 4.65 9.03 -1.18
CA ASP A 254 4.65 10.16 -2.12
C ASP A 254 5.14 9.72 -3.50
N HIS A 255 5.99 8.70 -3.56
CA HIS A 255 6.37 8.01 -4.79
C HIS A 255 6.62 6.52 -4.54
N ARG A 256 6.76 5.76 -5.64
CA ARG A 256 6.97 4.30 -5.60
C ARG A 256 8.42 3.95 -5.25
N VAL A 257 8.66 2.68 -4.97
CA VAL A 257 10.02 2.11 -4.91
C VAL A 257 10.61 2.03 -6.31
N ALA A 258 11.83 2.56 -6.47
CA ALA A 258 12.68 2.37 -7.64
C ALA A 258 13.34 0.99 -7.59
N ARG A 259 12.78 0.00 -8.27
CA ARG A 259 13.38 -1.34 -8.38
C ARG A 259 14.64 -1.34 -9.24
N THR A 260 14.71 -0.42 -10.18
CA THR A 260 15.85 -0.22 -11.08
C THR A 260 16.30 1.24 -11.06
N ALA A 261 17.54 1.48 -11.49
CA ALA A 261 18.04 2.83 -11.69
C ALA A 261 17.21 3.64 -12.71
N GLY A 262 16.61 2.97 -13.71
CA GLY A 262 15.70 3.61 -14.66
C GLY A 262 14.41 4.07 -14.00
N GLU A 263 13.85 3.30 -13.06
CA GLU A 263 12.65 3.69 -12.32
C GLU A 263 12.88 4.93 -11.44
N LEU A 264 14.11 5.17 -10.97
CA LEU A 264 14.44 6.41 -10.27
C LEU A 264 14.29 7.64 -11.17
N LEU A 265 14.67 7.54 -12.46
CA LEU A 265 14.46 8.63 -13.41
C LEU A 265 12.98 8.90 -13.64
N VAL A 266 12.16 7.86 -13.72
CA VAL A 266 10.71 8.03 -13.88
C VAL A 266 10.11 8.70 -12.63
N ILE A 267 10.51 8.28 -11.43
CA ILE A 267 10.10 8.95 -10.18
C ILE A 267 10.54 10.40 -10.19
N PHE A 268 11.78 10.67 -10.59
CA PHE A 268 12.32 12.03 -10.71
C PHE A 268 11.45 12.90 -11.63
N HIS A 269 10.95 12.38 -12.76
CA HIS A 269 10.05 13.13 -13.64
C HIS A 269 8.64 13.33 -13.07
N GLU A 270 8.20 12.48 -12.15
CA GLU A 270 6.85 12.53 -11.55
C GLU A 270 6.75 13.48 -10.36
N VAL A 271 7.85 13.70 -9.62
CA VAL A 271 7.87 14.50 -8.39
C VAL A 271 8.38 15.91 -8.62
N SER A 272 7.86 16.89 -7.88
CA SER A 272 8.43 18.24 -7.88
C SER A 272 9.83 18.20 -7.26
N HIS A 273 10.84 18.66 -8.00
CA HIS A 273 12.23 18.67 -7.56
C HIS A 273 12.91 20.01 -7.85
N SER A 274 14.07 20.27 -7.23
CA SER A 274 14.93 21.38 -7.62
C SER A 274 15.71 21.04 -8.89
N PRO A 275 16.23 22.03 -9.64
CA PRO A 275 17.07 21.78 -10.81
C PRO A 275 18.32 20.94 -10.50
N GLU A 276 18.88 21.06 -9.30
CA GLU A 276 20.09 20.35 -8.85
C GLU A 276 19.85 18.88 -8.51
N ALA A 277 18.59 18.46 -8.33
CA ALA A 277 18.25 17.09 -7.99
C ALA A 277 18.62 16.10 -9.09
N TYR A 278 18.61 16.53 -10.35
CA TYR A 278 19.00 15.69 -11.48
C TYR A 278 20.46 15.24 -11.39
N ASP A 279 21.38 16.13 -11.03
CA ASP A 279 22.81 15.80 -10.88
C ASP A 279 23.02 14.74 -9.79
N ALA A 280 22.26 14.83 -8.70
CA ALA A 280 22.27 13.84 -7.63
C ALA A 280 21.74 12.47 -8.11
N VAL A 281 20.69 12.47 -8.94
CA VAL A 281 20.14 11.24 -9.55
C VAL A 281 21.17 10.58 -10.47
N VAL A 282 21.78 11.33 -11.39
CA VAL A 282 22.81 10.81 -12.30
C VAL A 282 24.01 10.27 -11.51
N THR A 283 24.46 11.02 -10.49
CA THR A 283 25.58 10.61 -9.61
C THR A 283 25.27 9.31 -8.88
N SER A 284 24.06 9.18 -8.34
CA SER A 284 23.62 7.97 -7.63
C SER A 284 23.53 6.76 -8.56
N ILE A 285 22.99 6.93 -9.76
CA ILE A 285 22.96 5.87 -10.78
C ILE A 285 24.38 5.46 -11.18
N ALA A 286 25.28 6.42 -11.36
CA ALA A 286 26.67 6.13 -11.72
C ALA A 286 27.44 5.42 -10.60
N GLU A 287 27.18 5.74 -9.32
CA GLU A 287 27.75 5.02 -8.19
C GLU A 287 27.20 3.60 -8.08
N TRP A 288 25.88 3.41 -8.20
CA TRP A 288 25.25 2.09 -8.26
C TRP A 288 25.84 1.22 -9.36
N MET A 289 25.97 1.74 -10.58
CA MET A 289 26.52 0.97 -11.70
C MET A 289 28.00 0.61 -11.53
N ARG A 290 28.73 1.28 -10.62
CA ARG A 290 30.12 0.91 -10.28
C ARG A 290 30.19 -0.15 -9.19
N THR A 291 29.20 -0.21 -8.31
CA THR A 291 29.19 -1.12 -7.15
C THR A 291 28.47 -2.44 -7.44
N GLU A 292 27.46 -2.42 -8.31
CA GLU A 292 26.70 -3.60 -8.70
C GLU A 292 27.51 -4.48 -9.69
N PRO A 293 27.58 -5.82 -9.50
CA PRO A 293 28.35 -6.69 -10.40
C PRO A 293 27.85 -6.74 -11.86
N SER A 294 26.55 -6.53 -12.08
CA SER A 294 25.94 -6.59 -13.40
C SER A 294 24.77 -5.61 -13.53
N PRO A 295 25.02 -4.29 -13.47
CA PRO A 295 23.96 -3.30 -13.53
C PRO A 295 23.28 -3.32 -14.90
N ALA A 296 21.95 -3.32 -14.90
CA ALA A 296 21.19 -3.16 -16.13
C ALA A 296 21.34 -1.73 -16.67
N PRO A 297 21.71 -1.52 -17.94
CA PRO A 297 21.67 -0.20 -18.56
C PRO A 297 20.21 0.26 -18.74
N ILE A 298 20.02 1.57 -18.86
CA ILE A 298 18.70 2.21 -18.75
C ILE A 298 18.09 2.47 -20.12
N ARG A 299 16.85 2.03 -20.32
CA ARG A 299 16.03 2.46 -21.46
C ARG A 299 14.94 3.38 -20.94
N THR A 300 14.89 4.62 -21.44
CA THR A 300 13.91 5.61 -21.00
C THR A 300 12.54 5.39 -21.65
N GLU A 301 11.52 6.06 -21.12
CA GLU A 301 10.14 5.93 -21.59
C GLU A 301 9.96 6.46 -23.02
N ARG A 302 9.19 5.72 -23.84
CA ARG A 302 8.79 6.13 -25.18
C ARG A 302 7.64 7.13 -25.09
N ILE A 303 7.81 8.32 -25.66
CA ILE A 303 6.80 9.39 -25.67
C ILE A 303 6.02 9.47 -26.98
N SER A 304 6.60 9.04 -28.11
CA SER A 304 5.93 9.06 -29.40
C SER A 304 6.49 8.00 -30.36
N GLY A 305 5.80 7.79 -31.47
CA GLY A 305 6.48 7.30 -32.67
C GLY A 305 5.57 6.79 -33.75
N ASP A 306 6.09 6.86 -34.96
CA ASP A 306 5.35 6.71 -36.20
C ASP A 306 6.09 5.74 -37.13
N ALA A 307 5.31 5.09 -37.99
CA ALA A 307 5.82 4.21 -39.04
C ALA A 307 5.06 4.49 -40.33
N HIS A 308 5.80 4.69 -41.42
CA HIS A 308 5.20 4.97 -42.73
C HIS A 308 5.84 4.12 -43.82
N ASP A 309 5.00 3.68 -44.77
CA ASP A 309 5.46 2.95 -45.94
C ASP A 309 6.18 3.90 -46.90
N HIS A 310 7.35 3.46 -47.37
CA HIS A 310 8.12 4.17 -48.38
C HIS A 310 8.16 3.34 -49.67
N GLY A 311 7.68 3.94 -50.77
CA GLY A 311 7.84 3.39 -52.12
C GLY A 311 9.32 3.44 -52.50
N GLY A 312 10.03 2.31 -52.44
CA GLY A 312 11.46 2.27 -52.76
C GLY A 312 11.73 2.50 -54.25
N TRP A 313 12.94 2.97 -54.56
CA TRP A 313 13.39 3.18 -55.94
C TRP A 313 13.95 1.88 -56.52
N GLY A 314 13.07 1.04 -57.09
CA GLY A 314 13.46 -0.11 -57.92
C GLY A 314 13.73 -1.45 -57.19
N ALA A 315 14.02 -1.46 -55.89
CA ALA A 315 14.34 -2.68 -55.12
C ALA A 315 13.19 -3.24 -54.25
N GLY A 316 12.04 -2.55 -54.21
CA GLY A 316 10.86 -2.93 -53.41
C GLY A 316 10.47 -1.86 -52.37
N SER A 317 9.29 -1.98 -51.78
CA SER A 317 8.82 -1.11 -50.70
C SER A 317 9.48 -1.47 -49.35
N GLY A 318 9.66 -0.47 -48.49
CA GLY A 318 10.10 -0.67 -47.10
C GLY A 318 9.37 0.28 -46.15
N THR A 319 9.75 0.26 -44.88
CA THR A 319 9.19 1.14 -43.84
C THR A 319 10.24 2.10 -43.32
N VAL A 320 9.80 3.30 -42.97
CA VAL A 320 10.57 4.25 -42.15
C VAL A 320 9.87 4.34 -40.81
N GLU A 321 10.59 4.01 -39.74
CA GLU A 321 10.10 4.06 -38.36
C GLU A 321 10.87 5.13 -37.60
N ARG A 322 10.17 5.93 -36.80
CA ARG A 322 10.76 6.92 -35.90
C ARG A 322 10.10 6.84 -34.53
N TYR A 323 10.90 6.64 -33.50
CA TYR A 323 10.46 6.60 -32.12
C TYR A 323 11.17 7.69 -31.32
N GLU A 324 10.42 8.40 -30.48
CA GLU A 324 10.98 9.40 -29.57
C GLU A 324 10.79 8.95 -28.13
N PHE A 325 11.84 9.13 -27.34
CA PHE A 325 11.90 8.76 -25.94
C PHE A 325 12.30 9.97 -25.13
N ILE A 326 11.85 10.04 -23.88
CA ILE A 326 12.24 11.11 -22.97
C ILE A 326 13.73 10.99 -22.62
N CYS A 327 14.45 12.11 -22.58
CA CYS A 327 15.82 12.11 -22.06
C CYS A 327 15.84 11.88 -20.54
N PRO A 328 16.95 11.37 -19.97
CA PRO A 328 17.10 11.22 -18.53
C PRO A 328 16.80 12.49 -17.72
N CYS A 329 17.16 13.68 -18.22
CA CYS A 329 16.85 14.95 -17.54
C CYS A 329 15.38 15.39 -17.65
N GLY A 330 14.60 14.83 -18.58
CA GLY A 330 13.21 15.24 -18.85
C GLY A 330 13.05 16.33 -19.92
N ASP A 331 14.08 17.14 -20.18
CA ASP A 331 13.98 18.35 -21.03
C ASP A 331 14.30 18.16 -22.52
N GLY A 332 14.57 16.94 -22.96
CA GLY A 332 14.91 16.63 -24.36
C GLY A 332 14.48 15.25 -24.77
N THR A 333 14.89 14.83 -25.97
CA THR A 333 14.47 13.54 -26.53
C THR A 333 15.64 12.69 -27.02
N ILE A 334 15.44 11.38 -27.00
CA ILE A 334 16.27 10.42 -27.71
C ILE A 334 15.45 9.96 -28.91
N VAL A 335 16.06 10.02 -30.10
CA VAL A 335 15.38 9.66 -31.35
C VAL A 335 16.00 8.38 -31.88
N GLU A 336 15.16 7.37 -32.08
CA GLU A 336 15.48 6.08 -32.71
C GLU A 336 14.83 6.04 -34.10
N GLU A 337 15.64 5.92 -35.15
CA GLU A 337 15.19 5.88 -36.55
C GLU A 337 15.56 4.54 -37.19
N HIS A 338 14.66 3.99 -38.01
CA HIS A 338 14.90 2.79 -38.80
C HIS A 338 14.38 2.95 -40.22
N ASP A 339 15.30 2.94 -41.17
CA ASP A 339 15.02 2.82 -42.59
C ASP A 339 15.13 1.35 -42.98
N ASN A 340 13.99 0.68 -43.16
CA ASN A 340 13.92 -0.72 -43.56
C ASN A 340 13.71 -0.86 -45.08
N ILE A 341 14.27 0.05 -45.87
CA ILE A 341 14.10 0.07 -47.33
C ILE A 341 15.00 -0.99 -47.96
N PRO A 342 14.49 -1.88 -48.83
CA PRO A 342 15.32 -2.84 -49.56
C PRO A 342 16.44 -2.12 -50.34
N GLY A 343 17.70 -2.49 -50.09
CA GLY A 343 18.88 -1.84 -50.69
C GLY A 343 19.38 -0.58 -49.96
N PHE A 344 18.66 -0.08 -48.96
CA PHE A 344 19.06 1.02 -48.10
C PHE A 344 18.53 0.78 -46.67
N ARG A 345 19.31 0.02 -45.88
CA ARG A 345 18.98 -0.27 -44.49
C ARG A 345 19.89 0.51 -43.56
N GLU A 346 19.34 1.51 -42.90
CA GLU A 346 20.04 2.37 -41.94
C GLU A 346 19.24 2.45 -40.65
N HIS A 347 19.93 2.35 -39.53
CA HIS A 347 19.32 2.39 -38.21
C HIS A 347 20.20 3.29 -37.36
N ASP A 348 19.63 4.32 -36.76
CA ASP A 348 20.35 5.29 -35.95
C ASP A 348 19.63 5.54 -34.64
N VAL A 349 20.40 5.89 -33.61
CA VAL A 349 19.86 6.40 -32.36
C VAL A 349 20.75 7.53 -31.84
N ARG A 350 20.13 8.65 -31.49
CA ARG A 350 20.84 9.86 -31.05
C ARG A 350 20.14 10.55 -29.90
N ILE A 351 20.94 11.12 -29.00
CA ILE A 351 20.48 11.95 -27.87
C ILE A 351 20.36 13.39 -28.39
N LEU A 352 19.15 13.94 -28.43
CA LEU A 352 18.85 15.33 -28.78
C LEU A 352 18.64 16.17 -27.50
N CYS A 353 19.67 16.20 -26.67
CA CYS A 353 19.72 17.00 -25.45
C CYS A 353 21.19 17.30 -25.14
N ASP A 354 21.56 18.57 -25.07
CA ASP A 354 22.95 18.99 -24.88
C ASP A 354 23.52 18.47 -23.55
N GLN A 355 22.73 18.52 -22.48
CA GLN A 355 23.12 18.01 -21.17
C GLN A 355 23.28 16.48 -21.17
N CYS A 356 22.23 15.76 -21.58
CA CYS A 356 22.26 14.29 -21.57
C CYS A 356 23.26 13.71 -22.58
N GLY A 357 23.55 14.42 -23.68
CA GLY A 357 24.56 14.01 -24.66
C GLY A 357 26.00 14.04 -24.12
N VAL A 358 26.24 14.78 -23.03
CA VAL A 358 27.52 14.82 -22.32
C VAL A 358 27.56 13.78 -21.18
N GLU A 359 26.46 13.64 -20.45
CA GLU A 359 26.40 12.82 -19.24
C GLU A 359 26.12 11.34 -19.50
N TRP A 360 25.51 11.01 -20.63
CA TRP A 360 25.08 9.66 -20.96
C TRP A 360 25.69 9.19 -22.28
N ARG A 361 25.86 7.88 -22.39
CA ARG A 361 26.28 7.21 -23.61
C ARG A 361 25.47 5.95 -23.84
N PHE A 362 25.34 5.54 -25.09
CA PHE A 362 24.77 4.23 -25.41
C PHE A 362 25.69 3.11 -24.90
N ALA A 363 25.08 2.12 -24.27
CA ALA A 363 25.75 0.92 -23.81
C ALA A 363 26.27 0.11 -25.01
N GLU A 364 27.53 -0.35 -24.91
CA GLU A 364 28.21 -1.05 -25.99
C GLU A 364 27.62 -2.45 -26.25
N GLY A 365 27.76 -2.94 -27.48
CA GLY A 365 27.33 -4.29 -27.87
C GLY A 365 25.82 -4.46 -28.07
N ARG A 366 25.02 -3.38 -28.00
CA ARG A 366 23.58 -3.40 -28.22
C ARG A 366 23.21 -2.91 -29.62
N SER A 367 22.11 -3.45 -30.15
CA SER A 367 21.54 -2.98 -31.42
C SER A 367 20.80 -1.66 -31.21
N VAL A 368 20.53 -0.92 -32.30
CA VAL A 368 19.68 0.29 -32.24
C VAL A 368 18.33 -0.05 -31.61
N ARG A 369 17.67 -1.16 -31.96
CA ARG A 369 16.37 -1.54 -31.37
C ARG A 369 16.42 -1.93 -29.88
N ASP A 370 17.61 -2.23 -29.37
CA ASP A 370 17.86 -2.61 -27.98
C ASP A 370 18.79 -1.60 -27.30
N TRP A 371 18.80 -0.34 -27.78
CA TRP A 371 19.64 0.69 -27.19
C TRP A 371 19.28 0.89 -25.71
N ALA A 372 20.30 1.18 -24.92
CA ALA A 372 20.17 1.55 -23.52
C ALA A 372 21.32 2.48 -23.15
N LEU A 373 21.17 3.26 -22.10
CA LEU A 373 22.12 4.26 -21.64
C LEU A 373 22.86 3.81 -20.39
N VAL A 374 24.08 4.31 -20.26
CA VAL A 374 24.85 4.29 -19.01
C VAL A 374 25.43 5.69 -18.77
N PRO A 375 25.53 6.16 -17.51
CA PRO A 375 26.22 7.41 -17.23
C PRO A 375 27.69 7.31 -17.65
N VAL A 376 28.24 8.38 -18.22
CA VAL A 376 29.66 8.47 -18.57
C VAL A 376 30.53 8.31 -17.30
N ALA A 377 30.06 8.83 -16.17
CA ALA A 377 30.73 8.73 -14.86
C ALA A 377 30.76 7.31 -14.27
N ALA A 378 29.98 6.35 -14.79
CA ALA A 378 29.97 4.97 -14.31
C ALA A 378 31.21 4.17 -14.72
N ARG A 379 32.08 4.71 -15.58
CA ARG A 379 33.32 4.04 -15.99
C ARG A 379 34.38 4.18 -14.88
N LEU A 380 34.84 3.06 -14.33
CA LEU A 380 36.12 3.03 -13.60
C LEU A 380 37.24 3.49 -14.54
N ALA A 381 38.15 4.31 -14.05
CA ALA A 381 39.41 4.60 -14.73
C ALA A 381 40.04 3.28 -15.20
N ALA A 382 40.36 3.21 -16.50
CA ALA A 382 40.99 2.05 -17.12
C ALA A 382 42.33 1.70 -16.48
#